data_AF-A0A9C8SVT9-F1
#
_entry.id   AF-A0A9C8SVT9-F1
#
_cell.length_a   1.000
_cell.length_b   1.000
_cell.length_c   1.000
_cell.angle_alpha   90.00
_cell.angle_beta   90.00
_cell.angle_gamma   90.00
#
_symmetry.space_group_name_H-M   'P 1'
#
loop_
_entity.id
_entity.type
_entity.pdbx_description
1 polymer ?
#
loop_
_entity_poly.entity_id
_entity_poly.type
_entity_poly.pdbx_seq_one_letter_code
_entity_poly.pdbx_strand_id
1 'polypeptide(L)'
;MTNSKNPEAEPQRRNYVSLRGGQARYGAGKNFLLQALFLVFKDPFFVALALSLALNLLALYYFLLYKTTTLEVFFASNSAFYNWFSIVSTLLISLFFGIAMSFLIWQWRARKENTAGHTGNTFIASFFGAVSTGCPVCGTFLVSILGIGGGLMAFPFQGLEIKVISLGLLGFAIFSSAKSISNRDRPVCEPVKKETFLRIEKGDFVLTINKGTIKPLLPAFVGLSLLFLVLYLPAIADKFNFRLSFQPSSFQTTLSSGQAGSVGATFDVDSSELFQKINPPEGYTVDAIYGDIGPKLLAAGAIDFERMKSIYEKAGRPLTKEQLKILTEGSNQKIKITPDNSYFLLNFLWALGLANKNPILEEGPMVKYGKGQIGNFASTGGWTLGTKKATELYSKYEIISIDNKQQAILEEFAYNSYRPCCSNPTGFPDCNHGMAALALGEIMAGQGASVEEIFEAFKYFNAFWFPQTYLDIAKYFQAKEGKDWAQVDGRLVAAKDYSTPQGWSRVRNWLKTNNLTEQAPSSGGGCGV
;
A
#
# COMPACT_ATOMS: atom_id res chain seq x y z
N MET A 1 -31.58 34.54 80.10
CA MET A 1 -32.08 35.82 79.54
C MET A 1 -30.86 36.74 79.36
N THR A 2 -30.49 37.32 78.24
CA THR A 2 -30.97 37.30 76.85
C THR A 2 -29.80 37.74 75.97
N ASN A 3 -29.70 37.12 74.80
CA ASN A 3 -28.80 37.37 73.69
C ASN A 3 -29.26 38.65 72.95
N SER A 4 -28.36 39.47 72.41
CA SER A 4 -28.72 40.40 71.33
C SER A 4 -27.47 40.84 70.55
N LYS A 5 -27.45 40.41 69.29
CA LYS A 5 -26.49 40.68 68.23
C LYS A 5 -26.89 41.95 67.48
N ASN A 6 -25.87 42.65 66.99
CA ASN A 6 -25.95 43.77 66.06
C ASN A 6 -26.67 43.41 64.74
N PRO A 7 -27.44 44.33 64.14
CA PRO A 7 -28.21 44.06 62.92
C PRO A 7 -27.38 44.25 61.62
N GLU A 8 -27.59 43.33 60.68
CA GLU A 8 -27.11 43.33 59.30
C GLU A 8 -27.97 44.24 58.40
N ALA A 9 -27.33 44.77 57.35
CA ALA A 9 -27.87 45.68 56.36
C ALA A 9 -28.64 44.97 55.23
N GLU A 10 -29.84 45.49 54.97
CA GLU A 10 -30.60 45.66 53.71
C GLU A 10 -30.24 44.83 52.44
N PRO A 11 -31.20 44.09 51.84
CA PRO A 11 -31.11 43.64 50.46
C PRO A 11 -31.92 44.56 49.51
N GLN A 12 -31.24 45.31 48.64
CA GLN A 12 -31.87 46.05 47.56
C GLN A 12 -32.31 45.12 46.42
N ARG A 13 -33.61 45.19 46.10
CA ARG A 13 -34.26 44.54 44.94
C ARG A 13 -33.62 44.98 43.63
N ARG A 14 -33.19 44.03 42.80
CA ARG A 14 -32.91 44.27 41.37
C ARG A 14 -34.07 43.75 40.52
N ASN A 15 -34.67 44.67 39.78
CA ASN A 15 -35.77 44.48 38.85
C ASN A 15 -35.42 43.44 37.77
N TYR A 16 -36.20 42.36 37.68
CA TYR A 16 -36.24 41.49 36.50
C TYR A 16 -37.22 42.11 35.48
N VAL A 17 -36.67 42.78 34.47
CA VAL A 17 -37.43 43.12 33.26
C VAL A 17 -37.39 41.92 32.33
N SER A 18 -38.49 41.19 32.27
CA SER A 18 -38.76 40.16 31.28
C SER A 18 -38.92 40.81 29.90
N LEU A 19 -37.86 40.85 29.10
CA LEU A 19 -37.96 41.10 27.66
C LEU A 19 -38.38 39.79 26.96
N ARG A 20 -39.69 39.50 26.98
CA ARG A 20 -40.32 38.71 25.91
C ARG A 20 -40.27 39.55 24.64
N GLY A 21 -39.29 39.32 23.78
CA GLY A 21 -39.17 40.02 22.51
C GLY A 21 -38.34 39.21 21.52
N GLY A 22 -39.01 38.65 20.50
CA GLY A 22 -38.36 38.17 19.28
C GLY A 22 -37.85 36.73 19.31
N GLN A 23 -38.75 35.74 19.36
CA GLN A 23 -38.45 34.44 18.76
C GLN A 23 -38.29 34.61 17.25
N ALA A 24 -37.09 34.96 16.79
CA ALA A 24 -36.71 34.72 15.41
C ALA A 24 -36.48 33.21 15.27
N ARG A 25 -37.57 32.47 15.03
CA ARG A 25 -37.48 31.18 14.33
C ARG A 25 -36.87 31.46 12.96
N TYR A 26 -35.54 31.43 12.87
CA TYR A 26 -34.86 31.41 11.59
C TYR A 26 -35.26 30.11 10.88
N GLY A 27 -35.87 30.28 9.70
CA GLY A 27 -36.70 29.28 9.04
C GLY A 27 -36.10 27.88 8.93
N ALA A 28 -36.95 26.90 9.19
CA ALA A 28 -36.81 25.53 8.71
C ALA A 28 -36.62 25.58 7.19
N GLY A 29 -35.39 25.28 6.72
CA GLY A 29 -35.07 25.29 5.28
C GLY A 29 -33.59 25.51 4.93
N LYS A 30 -32.75 25.94 5.88
CA LYS A 30 -31.30 26.06 5.62
C LYS A 30 -30.57 24.79 6.05
N ASN A 31 -29.78 24.22 5.14
CA ASN A 31 -28.90 23.07 5.40
C ASN A 31 -27.99 23.37 6.62
N PHE A 32 -28.23 22.71 7.75
CA PHE A 32 -27.46 22.90 8.99
C PHE A 32 -25.95 22.72 8.79
N LEU A 33 -25.54 21.90 7.81
CA LEU A 33 -24.16 21.76 7.39
C LEU A 33 -23.56 23.09 6.90
N LEU A 34 -24.26 23.80 6.01
CA LEU A 34 -23.81 25.10 5.49
C LEU A 34 -23.79 26.15 6.61
N GLN A 35 -24.74 26.10 7.54
CA GLN A 35 -24.75 26.99 8.68
C GLN A 35 -23.53 26.78 9.58
N ALA A 36 -23.21 25.53 9.92
CA ALA A 36 -22.05 25.21 10.75
C ALA A 36 -20.75 25.60 10.05
N LEU A 37 -20.62 25.32 8.75
CA LEU A 37 -19.47 25.75 7.95
C LEU A 37 -19.32 27.28 8.00
N PHE A 38 -20.39 28.02 7.73
CA PHE A 38 -20.37 29.48 7.78
C PHE A 38 -20.01 30.01 9.18
N LEU A 39 -20.57 29.41 10.24
CA LEU A 39 -20.34 29.85 11.61
C LEU A 39 -18.88 29.64 12.04
N VAL A 40 -18.31 28.46 11.75
CA VAL A 40 -16.93 28.13 12.14
C VAL A 40 -15.92 28.89 11.28
N PHE A 41 -16.14 28.95 9.97
CA PHE A 41 -15.19 29.53 9.02
C PHE A 41 -15.37 31.04 8.80
N LYS A 42 -16.31 31.68 9.49
CA LYS A 42 -16.35 33.15 9.59
C LYS A 42 -15.08 33.71 10.23
N ASP A 43 -14.48 32.96 11.16
CA ASP A 43 -13.20 33.31 11.75
C ASP A 43 -12.05 32.79 10.84
N PRO A 44 -11.20 33.70 10.29
CA PRO A 44 -10.11 33.32 9.39
C PRO A 44 -9.10 32.37 10.03
N PHE A 45 -9.02 32.33 11.38
CA PHE A 45 -8.20 31.36 12.09
C PHE A 45 -8.57 29.92 11.73
N PHE A 46 -9.87 29.58 11.71
CA PHE A 46 -10.31 28.22 11.42
C PHE A 46 -10.15 27.86 9.94
N VAL A 47 -10.26 28.84 9.04
CA VAL A 47 -9.96 28.65 7.61
C VAL A 47 -8.49 28.28 7.43
N ALA A 48 -7.58 29.06 8.02
CA ALA A 48 -6.13 28.80 7.95
C ALA A 48 -5.76 27.46 8.60
N LEU A 49 -6.39 27.12 9.72
CA LEU A 49 -6.18 25.85 10.42
C LEU A 49 -6.62 24.65 9.57
N ALA A 50 -7.82 24.69 8.98
CA ALA A 50 -8.34 23.62 8.12
C ALA A 50 -7.43 23.39 6.92
N LEU A 51 -7.05 24.47 6.21
CA LEU A 51 -6.16 24.41 5.06
C LEU A 51 -4.78 23.87 5.45
N SER A 52 -4.21 24.34 6.56
CA SER A 52 -2.92 23.85 7.05
C SER A 52 -2.96 22.36 7.34
N LEU A 53 -3.97 21.87 8.06
CA LEU A 53 -4.11 20.45 8.38
C LEU A 53 -4.32 19.59 7.13
N ALA A 54 -5.14 20.05 6.19
CA ALA A 54 -5.38 19.36 4.93
C ALA A 54 -4.10 19.26 4.07
N LEU A 55 -3.36 20.36 3.91
CA LEU A 55 -2.13 20.39 3.13
C LEU A 55 -1.03 19.54 3.77
N ASN A 56 -0.88 19.56 5.09
CA ASN A 56 0.09 18.71 5.79
C ASN A 56 -0.22 17.22 5.60
N LEU A 57 -1.50 16.84 5.68
CA LEU A 57 -1.91 15.46 5.45
C LEU A 57 -1.65 15.04 3.98
N LEU A 58 -1.93 15.93 3.03
CA LEU A 58 -1.65 15.69 1.61
C LEU A 58 -0.14 15.56 1.33
N ALA A 59 0.69 16.40 1.95
CA ALA A 59 2.14 16.31 1.84
C ALA A 59 2.68 15.01 2.46
N LEU A 60 2.10 14.54 3.56
CA LEU A 60 2.43 13.25 4.15
C LEU A 60 2.07 12.10 3.18
N TYR A 61 0.89 12.13 2.56
CA TYR A 61 0.53 11.15 1.52
C TYR A 61 1.51 11.16 0.34
N TYR A 62 1.89 12.34 -0.14
CA TYR A 62 2.86 12.48 -1.21
C TYR A 62 4.24 11.97 -0.80
N PHE A 63 4.69 12.28 0.42
CA PHE A 63 5.95 11.78 0.97
C PHE A 63 5.98 10.25 1.02
N LEU A 64 4.90 9.62 1.49
CA LEU A 64 4.78 8.16 1.54
C LEU A 64 4.75 7.54 0.14
N LEU A 65 4.05 8.17 -0.80
CA LEU A 65 4.09 7.76 -2.21
C LEU A 65 5.51 7.82 -2.74
N TYR A 66 6.23 8.93 -2.55
CA TYR A 66 7.61 9.11 -3.00
C TYR A 66 8.59 8.09 -2.42
N LYS A 67 8.38 7.67 -1.16
CA LYS A 67 9.22 6.64 -0.53
C LYS A 67 8.91 5.22 -1.00
N THR A 68 7.77 4.98 -1.64
CA THR A 68 7.35 3.64 -2.07
C THR A 68 7.39 3.48 -3.59
N THR A 69 7.12 4.54 -4.35
CA THR A 69 6.98 4.49 -5.81
C THR A 69 7.11 5.89 -6.42
N THR A 70 7.08 5.99 -7.76
CA THR A 70 6.99 7.26 -8.46
C THR A 70 5.59 7.44 -9.04
N LEU A 71 5.21 8.69 -9.36
CA LEU A 71 3.92 8.95 -10.02
C LEU A 71 3.81 8.17 -11.34
N GLU A 72 4.90 8.06 -12.10
CA GLU A 72 4.90 7.34 -13.37
C GLU A 72 4.68 5.84 -13.17
N VAL A 73 5.38 5.20 -12.22
CA VAL A 73 5.12 3.79 -11.87
C VAL A 73 3.68 3.62 -11.37
N PHE A 74 3.19 4.54 -10.54
CA PHE A 74 1.82 4.48 -10.05
C PHE A 74 0.80 4.51 -11.20
N PHE A 75 0.98 5.40 -12.17
CA PHE A 75 0.09 5.47 -13.33
C PHE A 75 0.22 4.29 -14.29
N ALA A 76 1.44 3.77 -14.48
CA ALA A 76 1.71 2.65 -15.38
C ALA A 76 1.24 1.30 -14.82
N SER A 77 1.37 1.08 -13.51
CA SER A 77 1.09 -0.19 -12.84
C SER A 77 -0.39 -0.42 -12.52
N ASN A 78 -1.26 0.58 -12.72
CA ASN A 78 -2.64 0.57 -12.27
C ASN A 78 -3.63 1.01 -13.36
N SER A 79 -4.90 0.61 -13.20
CA SER A 79 -5.95 1.06 -14.11
C SER A 79 -6.22 2.57 -13.96
N ALA A 80 -6.65 3.22 -15.05
CA ALA A 80 -7.01 4.64 -15.01
C ALA A 80 -8.07 4.95 -13.95
N PHE A 81 -9.07 4.07 -13.79
CA PHE A 81 -10.08 4.19 -12.74
C PHE A 81 -9.47 4.17 -11.35
N TYR A 82 -8.59 3.20 -11.06
CA TYR A 82 -7.91 3.10 -9.77
C TYR A 82 -7.10 4.36 -9.47
N ASN A 83 -6.31 4.83 -10.45
CA ASN A 83 -5.47 6.01 -10.32
C ASN A 83 -6.29 7.25 -9.94
N TRP A 84 -7.30 7.56 -10.74
CA TRP A 84 -8.14 8.74 -10.50
C TRP A 84 -8.94 8.63 -9.20
N PHE A 85 -9.55 7.48 -8.93
CA PHE A 85 -10.30 7.27 -7.70
C PHE A 85 -9.39 7.42 -6.48
N SER A 86 -8.18 6.84 -6.52
CA SER A 86 -7.20 6.93 -5.45
C SER A 86 -6.75 8.37 -5.20
N ILE A 87 -6.48 9.15 -6.26
CA ILE A 87 -6.06 10.56 -6.15
C ILE A 87 -7.20 11.41 -5.59
N VAL A 88 -8.39 11.33 -6.19
CA VAL A 88 -9.55 12.13 -5.79
C VAL A 88 -9.95 11.85 -4.34
N SER A 89 -10.01 10.57 -3.95
CA SER A 89 -10.32 10.20 -2.58
C SER A 89 -9.26 10.68 -1.58
N THR A 90 -7.96 10.67 -1.91
CA THR A 90 -6.91 11.26 -1.05
C THR A 90 -7.10 12.76 -0.85
N LEU A 91 -7.45 13.50 -1.91
CA LEU A 91 -7.72 14.94 -1.83
C LEU A 91 -8.94 15.22 -0.95
N LEU A 92 -10.02 14.46 -1.13
CA LEU A 92 -11.24 14.59 -0.33
C LEU A 92 -11.01 14.23 1.15
N ILE A 93 -10.27 13.16 1.44
CA ILE A 93 -9.91 12.76 2.82
C ILE A 93 -9.12 13.89 3.48
N SER A 94 -8.14 14.45 2.78
CA SER A 94 -7.30 15.54 3.30
C SER A 94 -8.14 16.78 3.64
N LEU A 95 -9.05 17.15 2.74
CA LEU A 95 -10.00 18.25 2.96
C LEU A 95 -10.93 17.98 4.15
N PHE A 96 -11.56 16.81 4.19
CA PHE A 96 -12.50 16.44 5.24
C PHE A 96 -11.83 16.38 6.61
N PHE A 97 -10.60 15.88 6.67
CA PHE A 97 -9.80 15.89 7.89
C PHE A 97 -9.58 17.30 8.44
N GLY A 98 -9.21 18.25 7.57
CA GLY A 98 -9.04 19.67 7.96
C GLY A 98 -10.33 20.29 8.51
N ILE A 99 -11.47 20.02 7.87
CA ILE A 99 -12.79 20.51 8.30
C ILE A 99 -13.20 19.88 9.64
N ALA A 100 -13.12 18.55 9.74
CA ALA A 100 -13.49 17.82 10.94
C ALA A 100 -12.68 18.27 12.17
N MET A 101 -11.37 18.43 12.01
CA MET A 101 -10.50 18.92 13.08
C MET A 101 -10.81 20.36 13.47
N SER A 102 -11.14 21.22 12.51
CA SER A 102 -11.52 22.61 12.79
C SER A 102 -12.84 22.68 13.56
N PHE A 103 -13.83 21.87 13.20
CA PHE A 103 -15.09 21.76 13.94
C PHE A 103 -14.89 21.26 15.36
N LEU A 104 -14.01 20.27 15.55
CA LEU A 104 -13.69 19.72 16.86
C LEU A 104 -12.99 20.76 17.75
N ILE A 105 -12.00 21.49 17.21
CA ILE A 105 -11.28 22.54 17.94
C ILE A 105 -12.20 23.73 18.25
N TRP A 106 -13.07 24.11 17.31
CA TRP A 106 -14.07 25.14 17.54
C TRP A 106 -15.02 24.78 18.68
N GLN A 107 -15.56 23.56 18.67
CA GLN A 107 -16.44 23.07 19.73
C GLN A 107 -15.72 23.00 21.08
N TRP A 108 -14.44 22.62 21.09
CA TRP A 108 -13.62 22.61 22.30
C TRP A 108 -13.43 24.01 22.88
N ARG A 109 -13.08 25.00 22.05
CA ARG A 109 -12.99 26.40 22.47
C ARG A 109 -14.32 26.91 23.03
N ALA A 110 -15.43 26.58 22.38
CA ALA A 110 -16.77 26.95 22.81
C ALA A 110 -17.25 26.23 24.09
N ARG A 111 -16.58 25.16 24.54
CA ARG A 111 -16.87 24.45 25.81
C ARG A 111 -15.95 24.90 26.96
N LYS A 112 -14.69 25.26 26.66
CA LYS A 112 -13.68 25.62 27.66
C LYS A 112 -14.03 26.90 28.46
N GLU A 113 -14.88 27.77 27.91
CA GLU A 113 -15.41 28.94 28.64
C GLU A 113 -16.49 28.58 29.68
N ASN A 114 -17.01 27.34 29.70
CA ASN A 114 -18.09 26.91 30.61
C ASN A 114 -17.69 25.86 31.64
N THR A 115 -16.43 25.40 31.69
CA THR A 115 -16.01 24.42 32.72
C THR A 115 -14.51 24.49 32.96
N ALA A 116 -14.10 25.09 34.08
CA ALA A 116 -12.72 25.04 34.55
C ALA A 116 -12.48 23.71 35.28
N GLY A 117 -11.54 22.91 34.77
CA GLY A 117 -11.00 21.72 35.45
C GLY A 117 -11.35 20.38 34.80
N HIS A 118 -10.32 19.57 34.51
CA HIS A 118 -10.33 18.15 34.15
C HIS A 118 -10.52 17.67 32.69
N THR A 119 -10.76 18.53 31.68
CA THR A 119 -10.98 18.06 30.28
C THR A 119 -9.71 17.82 29.44
N GLY A 120 -8.51 17.88 30.03
CA GLY A 120 -7.24 17.74 29.30
C GLY A 120 -6.90 16.30 28.90
N ASN A 121 -7.05 15.36 29.84
CA ASN A 121 -6.67 13.95 29.62
C ASN A 121 -7.67 13.20 28.72
N THR A 122 -8.96 13.57 28.78
CA THR A 122 -9.99 12.98 27.91
C THR A 122 -9.85 13.43 26.46
N PHE A 123 -9.31 14.62 26.19
CA PHE A 123 -9.08 15.11 24.83
C PHE A 123 -7.92 14.40 24.16
N ILE A 124 -6.82 14.14 24.89
CA ILE A 124 -5.68 13.35 24.40
C ILE A 124 -6.14 11.92 24.11
N ALA A 125 -6.91 11.29 25.00
CA ALA A 125 -7.46 9.95 24.77
C ALA A 125 -8.48 9.91 23.61
N SER A 126 -9.31 10.95 23.44
CA SER A 126 -10.26 11.04 22.32
C SER A 126 -9.58 11.37 20.99
N PHE A 127 -8.49 12.14 21.02
CA PHE A 127 -7.65 12.44 19.86
C PHE A 127 -6.88 11.20 19.41
N PHE A 128 -6.21 10.49 20.33
CA PHE A 128 -5.56 9.23 20.01
C PHE A 128 -6.58 8.15 19.63
N GLY A 129 -7.76 8.11 20.24
CA GLY A 129 -8.85 7.22 19.84
C GLY A 129 -9.44 7.54 18.46
N ALA A 130 -9.60 8.81 18.10
CA ALA A 130 -10.10 9.23 16.79
C ALA A 130 -9.04 9.13 15.68
N VAL A 131 -7.76 9.37 16.00
CA VAL A 131 -6.63 9.22 15.08
C VAL A 131 -6.27 7.74 14.89
N SER A 132 -6.41 6.90 15.92
CA SER A 132 -6.22 5.44 15.79
C SER A 132 -7.37 4.75 15.06
N THR A 133 -8.56 5.35 15.01
CA THR A 133 -9.73 4.78 14.30
C THR A 133 -9.99 5.41 12.93
N GLY A 134 -9.43 6.59 12.63
CA GLY A 134 -9.89 7.41 11.51
C GLY A 134 -8.83 8.02 10.59
N CYS A 135 -7.53 7.83 10.82
CA CYS A 135 -6.51 8.24 9.84
C CYS A 135 -6.10 7.04 8.96
N PRO A 136 -6.61 6.92 7.72
CA PRO A 136 -6.18 5.88 6.78
C PRO A 136 -4.66 5.89 6.50
N VAL A 137 -3.97 7.00 6.78
CA VAL A 137 -2.49 7.04 6.75
C VAL A 137 -1.88 6.16 7.84
N CYS A 138 -2.37 6.27 9.08
CA CYS A 138 -1.83 5.51 10.20
C CYS A 138 -2.16 4.02 10.04
N GLY A 139 -3.36 3.68 9.54
CA GLY A 139 -3.75 2.28 9.32
C GLY A 139 -2.92 1.58 8.22
N THR A 140 -2.66 2.26 7.10
CA THR A 140 -1.81 1.69 6.02
C THR A 140 -0.34 1.62 6.43
N PHE A 141 0.17 2.64 7.11
CA PHE A 141 1.53 2.66 7.66
C PHE A 141 1.73 1.61 8.76
N LEU A 142 0.76 1.43 9.67
CA LEU A 142 0.79 0.39 10.70
C LEU A 142 0.69 -1.01 10.10
N VAL A 143 -0.12 -1.22 9.06
CA VAL A 143 -0.22 -2.52 8.37
C VAL A 143 1.09 -2.86 7.64
N SER A 144 1.77 -1.87 7.06
CA SER A 144 3.12 -2.04 6.51
C SER A 144 4.18 -2.30 7.61
N ILE A 145 4.06 -1.68 8.78
CA ILE A 145 4.93 -1.95 9.95
C ILE A 145 4.70 -3.36 10.51
N LEU A 146 3.47 -3.89 10.43
CA LEU A 146 3.13 -5.23 10.88
C LEU A 146 3.56 -6.33 9.90
N GLY A 147 4.34 -6.01 8.86
CA GLY A 147 4.90 -6.99 7.92
C GLY A 147 3.85 -7.63 6.98
N ILE A 148 2.62 -7.12 6.98
CA ILE A 148 1.57 -7.58 6.06
C ILE A 148 1.72 -6.79 4.75
N GLY A 149 2.81 -7.05 4.02
CA GLY A 149 3.12 -6.45 2.71
C GLY A 149 2.10 -6.73 1.59
N GLY A 150 0.95 -7.31 1.91
CA GLY A 150 -0.18 -7.55 1.01
C GLY A 150 -1.55 -7.26 1.64
N GLY A 151 -1.63 -6.63 2.81
CA GLY A 151 -2.90 -6.47 3.54
C GLY A 151 -3.95 -5.67 2.76
N LEU A 152 -3.50 -4.72 1.94
CA LEU A 152 -4.37 -3.96 1.03
C LEU A 152 -4.74 -4.74 -0.24
N MET A 153 -3.89 -5.69 -0.67
CA MET A 153 -4.16 -6.57 -1.81
C MET A 153 -5.17 -7.67 -1.48
N ALA A 154 -5.38 -7.97 -0.20
CA ALA A 154 -6.43 -8.90 0.26
C ALA A 154 -7.85 -8.33 0.08
N PHE A 155 -7.98 -7.00 -0.06
CA PHE A 155 -9.25 -6.35 -0.30
C PHE A 155 -9.63 -6.40 -1.80
N PRO A 156 -10.92 -6.64 -2.13
CA PRO A 156 -11.37 -6.82 -3.52
C PRO A 156 -11.08 -5.62 -4.45
N PHE A 157 -10.88 -4.41 -3.90
CA PHE A 157 -10.57 -3.18 -4.59
C PHE A 157 -9.24 -2.56 -4.16
N GLN A 158 -8.27 -3.39 -3.72
CA GLN A 158 -6.87 -2.97 -3.51
C GLN A 158 -6.71 -1.77 -2.55
N GLY A 159 -7.58 -1.68 -1.55
CA GLY A 159 -7.57 -0.62 -0.53
C GLY A 159 -8.44 0.60 -0.83
N LEU A 160 -9.13 0.65 -1.98
CA LEU A 160 -10.09 1.73 -2.27
C LEU A 160 -11.27 1.74 -1.30
N GLU A 161 -11.65 0.58 -0.76
CA GLU A 161 -12.70 0.42 0.24
C GLU A 161 -12.37 1.18 1.52
N ILE A 162 -11.11 1.13 1.94
CA ILE A 162 -10.64 1.85 3.12
C ILE A 162 -10.78 3.35 2.90
N LYS A 163 -10.51 3.84 1.68
CA LYS A 163 -10.70 5.24 1.34
C LYS A 163 -12.17 5.65 1.36
N VAL A 164 -13.06 4.80 0.86
CA VAL A 164 -14.52 5.02 0.93
C VAL A 164 -15.00 5.06 2.38
N ILE A 165 -14.59 4.08 3.21
CA ILE A 165 -14.93 4.02 4.63
C ILE A 165 -14.42 5.27 5.35
N SER A 166 -13.19 5.71 5.05
CA SER A 166 -12.60 6.92 5.64
C SER A 166 -13.38 8.18 5.27
N LEU A 167 -13.79 8.32 4.01
CA LEU A 167 -14.65 9.41 3.58
C LEU A 167 -16.02 9.37 4.27
N GLY A 168 -16.61 8.19 4.43
CA GLY A 168 -17.86 7.98 5.16
C GLY A 168 -17.76 8.39 6.63
N LEU A 169 -16.72 7.93 7.33
CA LEU A 169 -16.49 8.25 8.75
C LEU A 169 -16.19 9.74 8.96
N LEU A 170 -15.33 10.34 8.14
CA LEU A 170 -15.05 11.78 8.21
C LEU A 170 -16.29 12.61 7.85
N GLY A 171 -17.04 12.21 6.82
CA GLY A 171 -18.30 12.83 6.44
C GLY A 171 -19.33 12.78 7.57
N PHE A 172 -19.47 11.63 8.24
CA PHE A 172 -20.33 11.46 9.40
C PHE A 172 -19.86 12.32 10.60
N ALA A 173 -18.55 12.39 10.85
CA ALA A 173 -17.99 13.23 11.91
C ALA A 173 -18.27 14.72 11.68
N ILE A 174 -18.12 15.19 10.43
CA ILE A 174 -18.47 16.55 10.02
C ILE A 174 -19.97 16.78 10.18
N PHE A 175 -20.82 15.87 9.70
CA PHE A 175 -22.27 15.96 9.79
C PHE A 175 -22.76 16.03 11.24
N SER A 176 -22.28 15.12 12.09
CA SER A 176 -22.63 15.05 13.52
C SER A 176 -22.19 16.31 14.25
N SER A 177 -20.96 16.77 13.99
CA SER A 177 -20.45 18.03 14.52
C SER A 177 -21.25 19.23 14.02
N ALA A 178 -21.60 19.27 12.74
CA ALA A 178 -22.39 20.35 12.16
C ALA A 178 -23.76 20.47 12.82
N LYS A 179 -24.45 19.34 13.04
CA LYS A 179 -25.72 19.30 13.76
C LYS A 179 -25.57 19.80 15.21
N SER A 180 -24.49 19.44 15.90
CA SER A 180 -24.20 19.93 17.25
C SER A 180 -23.90 21.44 17.29
N ILE A 181 -23.24 21.95 16.25
CA ILE A 181 -22.90 23.37 16.08
C ILE A 181 -24.16 24.19 15.73
N SER A 182 -25.03 23.67 14.87
CA SER A 182 -26.24 24.36 14.39
C SER A 182 -27.39 24.36 15.40
N ASN A 183 -27.57 23.29 16.19
CA ASN A 183 -28.69 23.12 17.12
C ASN A 183 -28.50 23.84 18.48
N ARG A 184 -27.71 24.92 18.54
CA ARG A 184 -27.53 25.67 19.80
C ARG A 184 -28.59 26.76 19.98
N ASP A 185 -29.65 26.41 20.71
CA ASP A 185 -30.61 27.33 21.37
C ASP A 185 -30.02 28.02 22.63
N ARG A 186 -28.69 28.19 22.73
CA ARG A 186 -28.07 28.92 23.85
C ARG A 186 -27.20 30.06 23.34
N PRO A 187 -27.30 31.26 23.93
CA PRO A 187 -26.48 32.39 23.54
C PRO A 187 -25.04 32.07 23.91
N VAL A 188 -24.25 31.62 22.95
CA VAL A 188 -22.80 31.76 23.03
C VAL A 188 -22.59 33.23 22.72
N CYS A 189 -22.16 34.01 23.71
CA CYS A 189 -21.72 35.37 23.48
C CYS A 189 -20.78 35.37 22.27
N GLU A 190 -21.03 36.26 21.30
CA GLU A 190 -20.07 36.53 20.25
C GLU A 190 -18.68 36.63 20.89
N PRO A 191 -17.64 35.95 20.35
CA PRO A 191 -16.30 36.25 20.77
C PRO A 191 -16.12 37.76 20.58
N VAL A 192 -15.85 38.46 21.69
CA VAL A 192 -15.67 39.91 21.74
C VAL A 192 -14.87 40.34 20.52
N LYS A 193 -15.45 41.26 19.72
CA LYS A 193 -14.82 41.92 18.57
C LYS A 193 -13.31 42.04 18.80
N LYS A 194 -12.52 41.24 18.10
CA LYS A 194 -11.10 41.49 17.90
C LYS A 194 -10.89 41.85 16.44
N GLU A 195 -10.08 42.89 16.31
CA GLU A 195 -9.99 43.80 15.18
C GLU A 195 -9.89 43.11 13.82
N THR A 196 -10.63 43.68 12.88
CA THR A 196 -10.76 43.22 11.49
C THR A 196 -9.40 43.15 10.82
N PHE A 197 -9.04 41.95 10.37
CA PHE A 197 -7.76 41.57 9.75
C PHE A 197 -7.37 42.34 8.47
N LEU A 198 -8.34 42.89 7.72
CA LEU A 198 -8.12 43.62 6.48
C LEU A 198 -9.08 44.80 6.39
N ARG A 199 -8.54 46.01 6.17
CA ARG A 199 -9.31 47.20 5.85
C ARG A 199 -8.84 47.71 4.49
N ILE A 200 -9.70 47.62 3.48
CA ILE A 200 -9.45 48.22 2.17
C ILE A 200 -9.96 49.65 2.24
N GLU A 201 -9.06 50.61 2.38
CA GLU A 201 -9.35 52.02 2.20
C GLU A 201 -8.63 52.52 0.96
N LYS A 202 -9.39 53.04 -0.01
CA LYS A 202 -8.88 53.77 -1.19
C LYS A 202 -7.74 53.09 -1.97
N GLY A 203 -7.82 51.78 -2.18
CA GLY A 203 -6.96 51.08 -3.15
C GLY A 203 -5.60 50.59 -2.63
N ASP A 204 -5.23 50.89 -1.37
CA ASP A 204 -4.00 50.39 -0.77
C ASP A 204 -4.27 49.28 0.26
N PHE A 205 -3.49 48.19 0.18
CA PHE A 205 -3.50 47.09 1.13
C PHE A 205 -2.66 47.45 2.37
N VAL A 206 -3.31 47.81 3.48
CA VAL A 206 -2.62 48.07 4.75
C VAL A 206 -2.79 46.87 5.68
N LEU A 207 -1.67 46.22 6.04
CA LEU A 207 -1.62 45.03 6.89
C LEU A 207 -1.09 45.41 8.29
N THR A 208 -1.98 45.55 9.26
CA THR A 208 -1.64 45.99 10.62
C THR A 208 -1.34 44.77 11.53
N ILE A 209 -0.07 44.58 11.91
CA ILE A 209 0.36 43.44 12.75
C ILE A 209 0.46 43.87 14.23
N ASN A 210 -0.39 43.33 15.11
CA ASN A 210 -0.34 43.54 16.57
C ASN A 210 0.06 42.24 17.31
N LYS A 211 0.53 42.32 18.57
CA LYS A 211 0.81 41.18 19.48
C LYS A 211 -0.39 40.25 19.69
N GLY A 212 -1.63 40.76 19.54
CA GLY A 212 -2.86 39.94 19.52
C GLY A 212 -3.01 39.08 18.27
N THR A 213 -2.36 39.46 17.16
CA THR A 213 -2.40 38.85 15.82
C THR A 213 -1.39 37.71 15.67
N ILE A 214 -0.30 37.74 16.43
CA ILE A 214 0.77 36.72 16.37
C ILE A 214 0.31 35.36 16.95
N LYS A 215 -0.52 35.36 18.00
CA LYS A 215 -0.99 34.12 18.66
C LYS A 215 -1.85 33.19 17.76
N PRO A 216 -2.79 33.68 16.93
CA PRO A 216 -3.58 32.83 16.01
C PRO A 216 -2.87 32.51 14.69
N LEU A 217 -1.86 33.28 14.27
CA LEU A 217 -1.05 32.97 13.08
C LEU A 217 0.03 31.93 13.37
N LEU A 218 0.44 31.78 14.63
CA LEU A 218 1.46 30.83 15.05
C LEU A 218 1.16 29.37 14.65
N PRO A 219 -0.07 28.82 14.80
CA PRO A 219 -0.38 27.45 14.36
C PRO A 219 -0.37 27.30 12.83
N ALA A 220 -0.77 28.34 12.09
CA ALA A 220 -0.72 28.35 10.63
C ALA A 220 0.73 28.45 10.13
N PHE A 221 1.57 29.26 10.78
CA PHE A 221 3.00 29.36 10.49
C PHE A 221 3.76 28.08 10.88
N VAL A 222 3.45 27.48 12.04
CA VAL A 222 3.99 26.19 12.48
C VAL A 222 3.54 25.08 11.54
N GLY A 223 2.27 25.09 11.12
CA GLY A 223 1.74 24.15 10.14
C GLY A 223 2.35 24.32 8.74
N LEU A 224 2.58 25.55 8.29
CA LEU A 224 3.28 25.83 7.04
C LEU A 224 4.76 25.42 7.13
N SER A 225 5.40 25.65 8.28
CA SER A 225 6.77 25.23 8.56
C SER A 225 6.91 23.71 8.64
N LEU A 226 5.93 23.03 9.24
CA LEU A 226 5.82 21.56 9.23
C LEU A 226 5.56 21.02 7.82
N LEU A 227 4.73 21.71 7.03
CA LEU A 227 4.49 21.36 5.62
C LEU A 227 5.79 21.47 4.82
N PHE A 228 6.49 22.60 4.94
CA PHE A 228 7.78 22.80 4.31
C PHE A 228 8.80 21.78 4.81
N LEU A 229 8.85 21.49 6.11
CA LEU A 229 9.69 20.44 6.67
C LEU A 229 9.38 19.09 6.03
N VAL A 230 8.12 18.63 6.03
CA VAL A 230 7.71 17.34 5.46
C VAL A 230 7.98 17.26 3.95
N LEU A 231 7.79 18.36 3.21
CA LEU A 231 8.12 18.44 1.79
C LEU A 231 9.65 18.46 1.55
N TYR A 232 10.44 19.00 2.47
CA TYR A 232 11.90 19.00 2.41
C TYR A 232 12.55 17.75 3.02
N LEU A 233 11.82 16.94 3.81
CA LEU A 233 12.32 15.71 4.43
C LEU A 233 12.92 14.73 3.40
N PRO A 234 12.36 14.55 2.19
CA PRO A 234 13.02 13.77 1.14
C PRO A 234 14.40 14.32 0.80
N ALA A 235 14.52 15.62 0.53
CA ALA A 235 15.78 16.26 0.16
C ALA A 235 16.82 16.23 1.30
N ILE A 236 16.38 16.37 2.55
CA ILE A 236 17.23 16.24 3.74
C ILE A 236 17.67 14.78 3.93
N ALA A 237 16.74 13.82 3.83
CA ALA A 237 17.06 12.39 3.96
C ALA A 237 18.06 11.93 2.89
N ASP A 238 17.91 12.40 1.66
CA ASP A 238 18.80 12.09 0.53
C ASP A 238 20.17 12.76 0.72
N LYS A 239 20.23 13.99 1.25
CA LYS A 239 21.49 14.72 1.52
C LYS A 239 22.28 14.18 2.72
N PHE A 240 21.60 13.67 3.75
CA PHE A 240 22.21 13.21 5.00
C PHE A 240 22.25 11.68 5.15
N ASN A 241 21.91 10.91 4.11
CA ASN A 241 21.81 9.44 4.16
C ASN A 241 20.93 8.91 5.31
N PHE A 242 19.92 9.68 5.72
CA PHE A 242 19.05 9.31 6.83
C PHE A 242 18.06 8.24 6.36
N ARG A 243 18.43 6.97 6.52
CA ARG A 243 17.55 5.82 6.30
C ARG A 243 16.81 5.53 7.61
N LEU A 244 15.52 5.84 7.66
CA LEU A 244 14.62 5.21 8.64
C LEU A 244 14.52 3.72 8.26
N SER A 245 15.43 2.92 8.79
CA SER A 245 15.32 1.46 8.75
C SER A 245 14.25 1.04 9.75
N PHE A 246 13.04 0.81 9.26
CA PHE A 246 12.05 0.04 10.01
C PHE A 246 12.48 -1.42 9.96
N GLN A 247 13.24 -1.83 10.98
CA GLN A 247 13.55 -3.23 11.21
C GLN A 247 12.23 -3.96 11.49
N PRO A 248 11.88 -5.02 10.74
CA PRO A 248 10.71 -5.83 11.07
C PRO A 248 11.01 -6.58 12.37
N SER A 249 10.37 -6.15 13.46
CA SER A 249 10.31 -6.94 14.69
C SER A 249 9.48 -8.18 14.39
N SER A 250 10.11 -9.35 14.43
CA SER A 250 9.47 -10.65 14.27
C SER A 250 8.35 -10.84 15.30
N PHE A 251 7.09 -10.71 14.89
CA PHE A 251 5.96 -11.13 15.71
C PHE A 251 5.62 -12.58 15.36
N GLN A 252 6.01 -13.50 16.25
CA GLN A 252 5.58 -14.89 16.26
C GLN A 252 4.06 -14.94 16.37
N THR A 253 3.39 -15.35 15.30
CA THR A 253 1.97 -15.68 15.35
C THR A 253 1.85 -17.12 15.84
N THR A 254 1.70 -17.29 17.15
CA THR A 254 1.14 -18.51 17.73
C THR A 254 -0.35 -18.57 17.40
N LEU A 255 -0.67 -19.10 16.21
CA LEU A 255 -2.02 -19.59 15.92
C LEU A 255 -2.10 -21.03 16.40
N SER A 256 -2.68 -21.18 17.59
CA SER A 256 -3.06 -22.45 18.18
C SER A 256 -3.90 -23.27 17.19
N SER A 257 -3.44 -24.49 16.95
CA SER A 257 -4.20 -25.57 16.33
C SER A 257 -5.49 -25.83 17.12
N GLY A 258 -6.62 -25.35 16.60
CA GLY A 258 -7.96 -25.58 17.13
C GLY A 258 -8.79 -26.42 16.18
N GLN A 259 -8.82 -27.73 16.45
CA GLN A 259 -9.83 -28.74 16.11
C GLN A 259 -10.50 -28.71 14.74
N ALA A 260 -10.11 -29.70 13.93
CA ALA A 260 -10.87 -30.26 12.83
C ALA A 260 -12.26 -30.75 13.31
N GLY A 261 -13.31 -30.08 12.84
CA GLY A 261 -14.67 -30.59 12.82
C GLY A 261 -14.94 -31.26 11.47
N SER A 262 -14.98 -32.58 11.47
CA SER A 262 -15.42 -33.40 10.35
C SER A 262 -16.90 -33.17 10.06
N VAL A 263 -17.21 -32.66 8.87
CA VAL A 263 -18.49 -32.94 8.20
C VAL A 263 -18.15 -33.27 6.75
N GLY A 264 -18.32 -34.55 6.41
CA GLY A 264 -18.14 -35.05 5.06
C GLY A 264 -19.16 -34.44 4.12
N ALA A 265 -18.66 -33.95 3.00
CA ALA A 265 -19.42 -33.78 1.78
C ALA A 265 -18.53 -34.31 0.65
N THR A 266 -19.01 -35.38 0.03
CA THR A 266 -18.60 -36.02 -1.23
C THR A 266 -17.51 -35.29 -2.01
N PHE A 267 -16.31 -35.87 -2.00
CA PHE A 267 -15.22 -35.54 -2.91
C PHE A 267 -15.62 -35.89 -4.34
N ASP A 268 -15.68 -34.87 -5.20
CA ASP A 268 -15.71 -35.06 -6.65
C ASP A 268 -14.28 -35.11 -7.18
N VAL A 269 -13.98 -36.13 -7.96
CA VAL A 269 -12.63 -36.65 -8.28
C VAL A 269 -11.87 -35.79 -9.32
N ASP A 270 -12.47 -34.72 -9.84
CA ASP A 270 -11.93 -33.91 -10.95
C ASP A 270 -10.90 -32.84 -10.51
N SER A 271 -11.08 -32.24 -9.34
CA SER A 271 -10.25 -31.11 -8.85
C SER A 271 -8.77 -31.48 -8.58
N SER A 272 -8.52 -32.70 -8.10
CA SER A 272 -7.17 -33.23 -7.85
C SER A 272 -6.44 -33.54 -9.16
N GLU A 273 -7.15 -34.04 -10.17
CA GLU A 273 -6.56 -34.39 -11.47
C GLU A 273 -6.14 -33.13 -12.23
N LEU A 274 -7.00 -32.11 -12.28
CA LEU A 274 -6.66 -30.84 -12.91
C LEU A 274 -5.46 -30.17 -12.22
N PHE A 275 -5.41 -30.22 -10.88
CA PHE A 275 -4.27 -29.67 -10.14
C PHE A 275 -2.95 -30.40 -10.49
N GLN A 276 -2.98 -31.72 -10.65
CA GLN A 276 -1.80 -32.48 -11.10
C GLN A 276 -1.40 -32.15 -12.54
N LYS A 277 -2.33 -31.76 -13.42
CA LYS A 277 -1.99 -31.30 -14.77
C LYS A 277 -1.27 -29.94 -14.78
N ILE A 278 -1.61 -29.02 -13.87
CA ILE A 278 -0.99 -27.69 -13.79
C ILE A 278 0.30 -27.69 -12.96
N ASN A 279 0.35 -28.52 -11.92
CA ASN A 279 1.43 -28.62 -10.95
C ASN A 279 1.74 -30.12 -10.78
N PRO A 280 2.41 -30.74 -11.78
CA PRO A 280 2.70 -32.17 -11.75
C PRO A 280 3.51 -32.53 -10.51
N PRO A 281 3.13 -33.57 -9.75
CA PRO A 281 3.88 -34.00 -8.58
C PRO A 281 5.34 -34.31 -8.90
N GLU A 282 5.59 -34.88 -10.08
CA GLU A 282 6.93 -35.13 -10.58
C GLU A 282 7.66 -33.85 -11.00
N GLY A 283 6.96 -32.74 -11.27
CA GLY A 283 7.51 -31.46 -11.72
C GLY A 283 7.55 -31.26 -13.24
N TYR A 284 7.84 -30.04 -13.66
CA TYR A 284 7.99 -29.67 -15.07
C TYR A 284 9.46 -29.39 -15.42
N THR A 285 9.95 -29.98 -16.50
CA THR A 285 11.36 -29.85 -16.94
C THR A 285 11.44 -28.97 -18.19
N VAL A 286 12.30 -27.96 -18.17
CA VAL A 286 12.56 -27.11 -19.33
C VAL A 286 13.75 -27.63 -20.13
N ASP A 287 13.80 -27.35 -21.42
CA ASP A 287 14.94 -27.68 -22.26
C ASP A 287 16.09 -26.67 -22.11
N ALA A 288 16.55 -26.49 -20.87
CA ALA A 288 17.70 -25.67 -20.52
C ALA A 288 18.39 -26.23 -19.28
N ILE A 289 19.71 -26.10 -19.19
CA ILE A 289 20.54 -26.61 -18.10
C ILE A 289 21.04 -25.50 -17.16
N TYR A 290 21.45 -25.85 -15.95
CA TYR A 290 22.04 -24.88 -15.01
C TYR A 290 23.44 -24.41 -15.42
N GLY A 291 24.25 -25.26 -16.03
CA GLY A 291 25.65 -24.97 -16.37
C GLY A 291 26.45 -24.51 -15.14
N ASP A 292 27.17 -23.41 -15.28
CA ASP A 292 28.00 -22.78 -14.24
C ASP A 292 27.33 -21.55 -13.59
N ILE A 293 26.01 -21.39 -13.75
CA ILE A 293 25.25 -20.24 -13.23
C ILE A 293 25.43 -20.11 -11.71
N GLY A 294 25.25 -21.20 -10.95
CA GLY A 294 25.38 -21.17 -9.49
C GLY A 294 26.76 -20.68 -9.01
N PRO A 295 27.86 -21.31 -9.46
CA PRO A 295 29.21 -20.84 -9.15
C PRO A 295 29.44 -19.36 -9.51
N LYS A 296 28.94 -18.90 -10.66
CA LYS A 296 29.03 -17.49 -11.08
C LYS A 296 28.24 -16.56 -10.15
N LEU A 297 27.06 -16.96 -9.67
CA LEU A 297 26.27 -16.18 -8.71
C LEU A 297 26.97 -16.04 -7.36
N LEU A 298 27.62 -17.11 -6.89
CA LEU A 298 28.45 -17.06 -5.68
C LEU A 298 29.66 -16.13 -5.87
N ALA A 299 30.38 -16.26 -6.99
CA ALA A 299 31.55 -15.44 -7.29
C ALA A 299 31.20 -13.94 -7.44
N ALA A 300 30.05 -13.62 -8.02
CA ALA A 300 29.54 -12.25 -8.15
C ALA A 300 29.18 -11.62 -6.78
N GLY A 301 28.95 -12.46 -5.76
CA GLY A 301 28.33 -12.06 -4.50
C GLY A 301 26.82 -11.83 -4.62
N ALA A 302 26.21 -12.31 -5.70
CA ALA A 302 24.77 -12.26 -5.90
C ALA A 302 24.07 -13.15 -4.87
N ILE A 303 24.65 -14.31 -4.57
CA ILE A 303 24.25 -15.20 -3.48
C ILE A 303 25.39 -15.28 -2.44
N ASP A 304 25.04 -15.08 -1.18
CA ASP A 304 25.84 -15.40 0.00
C ASP A 304 25.48 -16.82 0.45
N PHE A 305 26.40 -17.77 0.23
CA PHE A 305 26.16 -19.19 0.45
C PHE A 305 25.73 -19.51 1.89
N GLU A 306 26.48 -19.00 2.89
CA GLU A 306 26.20 -19.27 4.30
C GLU A 306 24.88 -18.61 4.73
N ARG A 307 24.59 -17.41 4.22
CA ARG A 307 23.32 -16.74 4.49
C ARG A 307 22.14 -17.49 3.91
N MET A 308 22.21 -17.91 2.65
CA MET A 308 21.15 -18.70 2.01
C MET A 308 20.92 -20.00 2.76
N LYS A 309 21.99 -20.74 3.08
CA LYS A 309 21.91 -21.97 3.87
C LYS A 309 21.23 -21.74 5.21
N SER A 310 21.63 -20.71 5.97
CA SER A 310 21.03 -20.37 7.27
C SER A 310 19.54 -20.01 7.17
N ILE A 311 19.14 -19.26 6.14
CA ILE A 311 17.73 -18.88 5.94
C ILE A 311 16.88 -20.13 5.61
N TYR A 312 17.39 -21.01 4.75
CA TYR A 312 16.70 -22.24 4.36
C TYR A 312 16.56 -23.22 5.53
N GLU A 313 17.60 -23.36 6.35
CA GLU A 313 17.54 -24.14 7.60
C GLU A 313 16.49 -23.58 8.58
N LYS A 314 16.49 -22.26 8.81
CA LYS A 314 15.51 -21.59 9.68
C LYS A 314 14.08 -21.69 9.17
N ALA A 315 13.90 -21.73 7.85
CA ALA A 315 12.61 -21.92 7.20
C ALA A 315 12.10 -23.38 7.26
N GLY A 316 12.86 -24.31 7.86
CA GLY A 316 12.52 -25.73 7.93
C GLY A 316 12.62 -26.46 6.58
N ARG A 317 13.35 -25.89 5.63
CA ARG A 317 13.53 -26.41 4.26
C ARG A 317 15.01 -26.32 3.87
N PRO A 318 15.92 -27.07 4.54
CA PRO A 318 17.35 -26.98 4.28
C PRO A 318 17.66 -27.32 2.81
N LEU A 319 18.73 -26.71 2.28
CA LEU A 319 19.18 -26.95 0.92
C LEU A 319 19.50 -28.44 0.70
N THR A 320 18.99 -29.03 -0.38
CA THR A 320 19.28 -30.43 -0.73
C THR A 320 20.72 -30.60 -1.23
N LYS A 321 21.20 -31.84 -1.29
CA LYS A 321 22.52 -32.13 -1.88
C LYS A 321 22.60 -31.67 -3.34
N GLU A 322 21.52 -31.83 -4.12
CA GLU A 322 21.51 -31.32 -5.49
C GLU A 322 21.57 -29.79 -5.54
N GLN A 323 20.82 -29.10 -4.69
CA GLN A 323 20.82 -27.62 -4.64
C GLN A 323 22.18 -27.07 -4.22
N LEU A 324 22.83 -27.70 -3.24
CA LEU A 324 24.20 -27.37 -2.85
C LEU A 324 25.16 -27.53 -4.04
N LYS A 325 25.07 -28.66 -4.76
CA LYS A 325 25.91 -28.91 -5.94
C LYS A 325 25.66 -27.88 -7.05
N ILE A 326 24.40 -27.58 -7.36
CA ILE A 326 24.03 -26.54 -8.34
C ILE A 326 24.68 -25.20 -7.99
N LEU A 327 24.70 -24.84 -6.70
CA LEU A 327 25.32 -23.59 -6.23
C LEU A 327 26.85 -23.63 -6.28
N THR A 328 27.51 -24.70 -5.82
CA THR A 328 28.97 -24.70 -5.60
C THR A 328 29.78 -25.24 -6.78
N GLU A 329 29.25 -26.21 -7.51
CA GLU A 329 29.96 -26.90 -8.60
C GLU A 329 29.34 -26.63 -9.98
N GLY A 330 28.07 -26.21 -10.01
CA GLY A 330 27.28 -26.15 -11.24
C GLY A 330 26.63 -27.51 -11.57
N SER A 331 25.84 -27.55 -12.65
CA SER A 331 25.15 -28.77 -13.07
C SER A 331 24.74 -28.74 -14.55
N ASN A 332 25.08 -29.79 -15.29
CA ASN A 332 24.58 -30.00 -16.66
C ASN A 332 23.18 -30.65 -16.69
N GLN A 333 22.51 -30.79 -15.55
CA GLN A 333 21.13 -31.27 -15.51
C GLN A 333 20.19 -30.19 -16.04
N LYS A 334 19.12 -30.64 -16.71
CA LYS A 334 18.02 -29.76 -17.10
C LYS A 334 17.35 -29.18 -15.87
N ILE A 335 16.93 -27.93 -15.97
CA ILE A 335 16.21 -27.23 -14.92
C ILE A 335 14.81 -27.83 -14.84
N LYS A 336 14.43 -28.21 -13.62
CA LYS A 336 13.15 -28.85 -13.34
C LYS A 336 12.52 -28.20 -12.12
N ILE A 337 11.33 -27.64 -12.28
CA ILE A 337 10.55 -27.10 -11.16
C ILE A 337 9.64 -28.18 -10.59
N THR A 338 9.68 -28.34 -9.27
CA THR A 338 8.88 -29.28 -8.50
C THR A 338 8.22 -28.55 -7.33
N PRO A 339 7.22 -29.17 -6.66
CA PRO A 339 6.66 -28.58 -5.44
C PRO A 339 7.74 -28.28 -4.39
N ASP A 340 8.71 -29.18 -4.24
CA ASP A 340 9.76 -29.11 -3.23
C ASP A 340 10.83 -28.05 -3.51
N ASN A 341 11.19 -27.84 -4.79
CA ASN A 341 12.27 -26.93 -5.15
C ASN A 341 11.81 -25.56 -5.70
N SER A 342 10.50 -25.36 -5.88
CA SER A 342 9.93 -24.11 -6.40
C SER A 342 10.44 -22.85 -5.68
N TYR A 343 10.62 -22.94 -4.36
CA TYR A 343 11.19 -21.88 -3.52
C TYR A 343 12.69 -21.65 -3.77
N PHE A 344 13.46 -22.72 -3.93
CA PHE A 344 14.87 -22.63 -4.34
C PHE A 344 15.01 -21.97 -5.71
N LEU A 345 14.24 -22.43 -6.69
CA LEU A 345 14.28 -21.88 -8.04
C LEU A 345 13.87 -20.42 -8.09
N LEU A 346 12.86 -20.00 -7.33
CA LEU A 346 12.48 -18.58 -7.24
C LEU A 346 13.68 -17.72 -6.81
N ASN A 347 14.38 -18.10 -5.75
CA ASN A 347 15.50 -17.31 -5.23
C ASN A 347 16.77 -17.41 -6.07
N PHE A 348 17.04 -18.58 -6.64
CA PHE A 348 18.15 -18.80 -7.57
C PHE A 348 17.97 -17.96 -8.84
N LEU A 349 16.78 -18.00 -9.45
CA LEU A 349 16.46 -17.23 -10.63
C LEU A 349 16.34 -15.72 -10.32
N TRP A 350 15.85 -15.34 -9.15
CA TRP A 350 15.86 -13.94 -8.74
C TRP A 350 17.29 -13.40 -8.63
N ALA A 351 18.21 -14.14 -8.01
CA ALA A 351 19.62 -13.75 -7.96
C ALA A 351 20.21 -13.57 -9.37
N LEU A 352 19.91 -14.51 -10.28
CA LEU A 352 20.36 -14.46 -11.66
C LEU A 352 19.80 -13.24 -12.39
N GLY A 353 18.48 -13.05 -12.42
CA GLY A 353 17.88 -11.94 -13.14
C GLY A 353 18.31 -10.60 -12.56
N LEU A 354 18.59 -10.51 -11.26
CA LEU A 354 19.14 -9.30 -10.66
C LEU A 354 20.57 -9.02 -11.14
N ALA A 355 21.42 -10.05 -11.21
CA ALA A 355 22.86 -9.89 -11.41
C ALA A 355 23.29 -9.92 -12.88
N ASN A 356 22.54 -10.62 -13.74
CA ASN A 356 22.88 -10.80 -15.14
C ASN A 356 22.73 -9.48 -15.90
N LYS A 357 23.74 -9.17 -16.70
CA LYS A 357 23.76 -7.96 -17.52
C LYS A 357 22.77 -8.12 -18.68
N ASN A 358 21.83 -7.18 -18.80
CA ASN A 358 20.76 -7.24 -19.79
C ASN A 358 20.21 -5.84 -20.11
N PRO A 359 20.02 -5.47 -21.40
CA PRO A 359 19.41 -4.20 -21.80
C PRO A 359 18.02 -3.95 -21.21
N ILE A 360 17.23 -4.99 -20.91
CA ILE A 360 15.92 -4.85 -20.25
C ILE A 360 16.05 -4.17 -18.88
N LEU A 361 17.16 -4.39 -18.17
CA LEU A 361 17.43 -3.76 -16.88
C LEU A 361 18.16 -2.42 -17.01
N GLU A 362 19.05 -2.27 -17.99
CA GLU A 362 19.83 -1.04 -18.17
C GLU A 362 19.02 0.09 -18.83
N GLU A 363 18.09 -0.25 -19.72
CA GLU A 363 17.33 0.70 -20.55
C GLU A 363 15.82 0.62 -20.34
N GLY A 364 15.34 -0.44 -19.69
CA GLY A 364 13.92 -0.71 -19.56
C GLY A 364 13.19 0.04 -18.45
N PRO A 365 11.94 -0.37 -18.16
CA PRO A 365 11.01 0.25 -17.21
C PRO A 365 11.59 0.55 -15.81
N MET A 366 12.43 -0.34 -15.29
CA MET A 366 13.04 -0.17 -13.96
C MET A 366 13.91 1.09 -13.88
N VAL A 367 14.78 1.33 -14.87
CA VAL A 367 15.61 2.54 -14.93
C VAL A 367 14.76 3.75 -15.28
N LYS A 368 13.92 3.62 -16.32
CA LYS A 368 13.05 4.72 -16.80
C LYS A 368 12.16 5.27 -15.69
N TYR A 369 11.44 4.41 -14.98
CA TYR A 369 10.47 4.84 -13.98
C TYR A 369 11.07 4.94 -12.57
N GLY A 370 12.21 4.31 -12.33
CA GLY A 370 12.94 4.39 -11.06
C GLY A 370 13.64 5.72 -10.83
N LYS A 371 13.95 6.49 -11.89
CA LYS A 371 14.57 7.83 -11.79
C LYS A 371 15.80 7.88 -10.87
N GLY A 372 16.69 6.88 -11.00
CA GLY A 372 17.88 6.72 -10.16
C GLY A 372 17.65 6.02 -8.82
N GLN A 373 16.40 5.64 -8.51
CA GLN A 373 16.01 4.98 -7.26
C GLN A 373 15.65 3.51 -7.47
N ILE A 374 16.41 2.81 -8.31
CA ILE A 374 16.15 1.39 -8.61
C ILE A 374 16.15 0.50 -7.36
N GLY A 375 16.74 0.93 -6.24
CA GLY A 375 16.71 0.20 -4.96
C GLY A 375 15.35 0.21 -4.23
N ASN A 376 14.37 0.99 -4.70
CA ASN A 376 13.04 1.08 -4.08
C ASN A 376 12.04 0.05 -4.62
N PHE A 377 12.37 -0.65 -5.70
CA PHE A 377 11.53 -1.73 -6.22
C PHE A 377 11.63 -2.97 -5.33
N ALA A 378 10.60 -3.81 -5.30
CA ALA A 378 10.59 -4.99 -4.44
C ALA A 378 11.66 -6.01 -4.84
N SER A 379 11.97 -6.15 -6.13
CA SER A 379 13.01 -7.03 -6.65
C SER A 379 14.44 -6.62 -6.28
N THR A 380 14.67 -5.37 -5.86
CA THR A 380 16.00 -4.87 -5.48
C THR A 380 16.05 -4.57 -3.98
N GLY A 381 15.10 -3.79 -3.46
CA GLY A 381 14.99 -3.45 -2.05
C GLY A 381 14.69 -4.66 -1.16
N GLY A 382 14.04 -5.69 -1.71
CA GLY A 382 13.77 -6.96 -1.03
C GLY A 382 14.91 -7.97 -1.09
N TRP A 383 15.96 -7.75 -1.89
CA TRP A 383 17.04 -8.73 -2.02
C TRP A 383 18.02 -8.65 -0.85
N THR A 384 18.03 -9.70 -0.02
CA THR A 384 18.86 -9.80 1.19
C THR A 384 19.84 -10.97 1.17
N LEU A 385 19.74 -11.84 0.15
CA LEU A 385 20.52 -13.06 0.02
C LEU A 385 21.92 -12.84 -0.57
N GLY A 386 22.28 -11.63 -1.01
CA GLY A 386 23.61 -11.31 -1.56
C GLY A 386 24.62 -10.83 -0.52
N THR A 387 25.91 -10.91 -0.86
CA THR A 387 26.99 -10.30 -0.07
C THR A 387 27.08 -8.79 -0.31
N LYS A 388 26.53 -8.31 -1.42
CA LYS A 388 26.43 -6.90 -1.82
C LYS A 388 24.97 -6.45 -1.86
N LYS A 389 24.73 -5.14 -1.83
CA LYS A 389 23.37 -4.60 -2.03
C LYS A 389 22.90 -4.86 -3.46
N ALA A 390 21.60 -5.02 -3.64
CA ALA A 390 21.02 -5.27 -4.96
C ALA A 390 21.42 -4.21 -6.00
N THR A 391 21.49 -2.94 -5.62
CA THR A 391 21.92 -1.84 -6.51
C THR A 391 23.36 -1.96 -7.00
N GLU A 392 24.20 -2.71 -6.29
CA GLU A 392 25.60 -2.96 -6.68
C GLU A 392 25.75 -4.23 -7.54
N LEU A 393 24.71 -5.07 -7.56
CA LEU A 393 24.62 -6.30 -8.35
C LEU A 393 23.84 -6.08 -9.65
N TYR A 394 22.91 -5.12 -9.63
CA TYR A 394 21.94 -4.84 -10.68
C TYR A 394 22.58 -4.77 -12.06
N SER A 395 22.25 -5.74 -12.92
CA SER A 395 22.68 -5.85 -14.31
C SER A 395 24.19 -5.69 -14.53
N LYS A 396 25.01 -6.29 -13.67
CA LYS A 396 26.46 -6.00 -13.63
C LYS A 396 27.35 -7.08 -14.24
N TYR A 397 26.91 -8.33 -14.24
CA TYR A 397 27.75 -9.47 -14.56
C TYR A 397 27.23 -10.20 -15.80
N GLU A 398 28.13 -10.55 -16.71
CA GLU A 398 27.80 -11.39 -17.87
C GLU A 398 27.80 -12.87 -17.43
N ILE A 399 26.75 -13.28 -16.71
CA ILE A 399 26.61 -14.66 -16.22
C ILE A 399 26.19 -15.57 -17.38
N ILE A 400 25.20 -15.09 -18.15
CA ILE A 400 24.70 -15.68 -19.38
C ILE A 400 24.93 -14.68 -20.51
N SER A 401 25.64 -15.13 -21.54
CA SER A 401 25.81 -14.34 -22.77
C SER A 401 24.60 -14.55 -23.67
N ILE A 402 23.95 -13.45 -24.06
CA ILE A 402 22.78 -13.44 -24.94
C ILE A 402 23.12 -12.60 -26.16
N ASP A 403 23.03 -13.18 -27.36
CA ASP A 403 23.23 -12.44 -28.62
C ASP A 403 21.98 -11.65 -29.02
N ASN A 404 22.08 -10.82 -30.08
CA ASN A 404 20.96 -9.97 -30.51
C ASN A 404 19.70 -10.75 -30.91
N LYS A 405 19.83 -11.97 -31.47
CA LYS A 405 18.67 -12.79 -31.85
C LYS A 405 18.01 -13.37 -30.61
N GLN A 406 18.81 -13.88 -29.68
CA GLN A 406 18.33 -14.40 -28.40
C GLN A 406 17.71 -13.28 -27.54
N GLN A 407 18.27 -12.07 -27.58
CA GLN A 407 17.73 -10.90 -26.89
C GLN A 407 16.37 -10.49 -27.45
N ALA A 408 16.17 -10.55 -28.76
CA ALA A 408 14.86 -10.28 -29.37
C ALA A 408 13.79 -11.30 -28.91
N ILE A 409 14.16 -12.58 -28.83
CA ILE A 409 13.30 -13.65 -28.28
C ILE A 409 12.95 -13.36 -26.81
N LEU A 410 13.96 -12.99 -26.00
CA LEU A 410 13.79 -12.65 -24.59
C LEU A 410 12.87 -11.43 -24.42
N GLU A 411 13.06 -10.37 -25.20
CA GLU A 411 12.24 -9.16 -25.13
C GLU A 411 10.79 -9.43 -25.53
N GLU A 412 10.57 -10.24 -26.56
CA GLU A 412 9.24 -10.65 -26.97
C GLU A 412 8.51 -11.37 -25.82
N PHE A 413 9.18 -12.30 -25.15
CA PHE A 413 8.63 -12.93 -23.94
C PHE A 413 8.44 -11.92 -22.81
N ALA A 414 9.46 -11.13 -22.50
CA ALA A 414 9.51 -10.29 -21.31
C ALA A 414 8.41 -9.21 -21.33
N TYR A 415 8.17 -8.56 -22.47
CA TYR A 415 7.16 -7.51 -22.58
C TYR A 415 5.73 -8.04 -22.78
N ASN A 416 5.56 -9.34 -23.05
CA ASN A 416 4.25 -9.96 -23.28
C ASN A 416 3.87 -11.03 -22.24
N SER A 417 4.64 -11.18 -21.16
CA SER A 417 4.34 -12.08 -20.03
C SER A 417 4.08 -11.30 -18.73
N TYR A 418 3.11 -11.76 -17.94
CA TYR A 418 2.64 -11.14 -16.70
C TYR A 418 2.54 -12.19 -15.60
N ARG A 419 2.50 -11.77 -14.33
CA ARG A 419 2.30 -12.66 -13.19
C ARG A 419 1.21 -12.17 -12.22
N PRO A 420 0.45 -13.06 -11.57
CA PRO A 420 -0.71 -12.69 -10.74
C PRO A 420 -0.45 -11.78 -9.54
N CYS A 421 0.80 -11.51 -9.17
CA CYS A 421 1.13 -10.64 -8.04
C CYS A 421 1.12 -9.13 -8.38
N CYS A 422 1.21 -8.74 -9.65
CA CYS A 422 1.20 -7.34 -10.07
C CYS A 422 0.82 -7.20 -11.56
N SER A 423 0.57 -5.97 -12.03
CA SER A 423 0.16 -5.74 -13.43
C SER A 423 1.32 -5.41 -14.37
N ASN A 424 2.56 -5.53 -13.88
CA ASN A 424 3.76 -5.25 -14.65
C ASN A 424 4.14 -6.44 -15.54
N PRO A 425 4.67 -6.22 -16.74
CA PRO A 425 5.24 -7.30 -17.55
C PRO A 425 6.53 -7.83 -16.90
N THR A 426 7.01 -9.00 -17.31
CA THR A 426 8.33 -9.52 -16.92
C THR A 426 9.46 -8.55 -17.29
N GLY A 427 9.32 -7.82 -18.40
CA GLY A 427 10.22 -6.73 -18.81
C GLY A 427 10.18 -5.50 -17.89
N PHE A 428 9.25 -5.46 -16.93
CA PHE A 428 9.31 -4.59 -15.76
C PHE A 428 9.38 -5.44 -14.48
N PRO A 429 10.56 -6.00 -14.16
CA PRO A 429 10.74 -6.97 -13.09
C PRO A 429 10.85 -6.28 -11.72
N ASP A 430 9.79 -5.59 -11.30
CA ASP A 430 9.72 -4.86 -10.02
C ASP A 430 9.53 -5.75 -8.78
N CYS A 431 9.30 -7.05 -8.96
CA CYS A 431 9.18 -8.04 -7.89
C CYS A 431 10.09 -9.26 -8.13
N ASN A 432 10.30 -10.08 -7.10
CA ASN A 432 11.11 -11.31 -7.19
C ASN A 432 10.63 -12.28 -8.28
N HIS A 433 9.31 -12.49 -8.43
CA HIS A 433 8.77 -13.35 -9.48
C HIS A 433 9.02 -12.78 -10.88
N GLY A 434 8.96 -11.45 -11.04
CA GLY A 434 9.28 -10.80 -12.31
C GLY A 434 10.75 -10.97 -12.67
N MET A 435 11.63 -10.78 -11.67
CA MET A 435 13.07 -10.96 -11.87
C MET A 435 13.45 -12.43 -12.13
N ALA A 436 12.80 -13.37 -11.44
CA ALA A 436 12.98 -14.79 -11.66
C ALA A 436 12.44 -15.25 -13.03
N ALA A 437 11.31 -14.69 -13.47
CA ALA A 437 10.76 -14.94 -14.80
C ALA A 437 11.68 -14.40 -15.91
N LEU A 438 12.26 -13.21 -15.70
CA LEU A 438 13.26 -12.66 -16.61
C LEU A 438 14.45 -13.62 -16.73
N ALA A 439 14.98 -14.09 -15.60
CA ALA A 439 16.09 -15.03 -15.57
C ALA A 439 15.79 -16.39 -16.23
N LEU A 440 14.57 -16.90 -16.08
CA LEU A 440 14.11 -18.10 -16.79
C LEU A 440 14.19 -17.87 -18.31
N GLY A 441 13.70 -16.73 -18.78
CA GLY A 441 13.81 -16.32 -20.18
C GLY A 441 15.25 -16.16 -20.64
N GLU A 442 16.11 -15.54 -19.82
CA GLU A 442 17.55 -15.37 -20.11
C GLU A 442 18.26 -16.72 -20.31
N ILE A 443 18.01 -17.68 -19.41
CA ILE A 443 18.56 -19.03 -19.52
C ILE A 443 18.11 -19.71 -20.80
N MET A 444 16.81 -19.73 -21.05
CA MET A 444 16.24 -20.45 -22.18
C MET A 444 16.61 -19.81 -23.52
N ALA A 445 16.49 -18.49 -23.66
CA ALA A 445 16.89 -17.78 -24.86
C ALA A 445 18.40 -17.92 -25.12
N GLY A 446 19.23 -17.78 -24.08
CA GLY A 446 20.69 -17.97 -24.15
C GLY A 446 21.10 -19.39 -24.57
N GLN A 447 20.23 -20.38 -24.36
CA GLN A 447 20.43 -21.77 -24.77
C GLN A 447 19.67 -22.16 -26.05
N GLY A 448 19.06 -21.19 -26.74
CA GLY A 448 18.49 -21.38 -28.08
C GLY A 448 17.02 -21.75 -28.13
N ALA A 449 16.28 -21.63 -27.02
CA ALA A 449 14.84 -21.83 -27.01
C ALA A 449 14.10 -20.76 -27.85
N SER A 450 13.01 -21.18 -28.49
CA SER A 450 12.03 -20.31 -29.11
C SER A 450 11.23 -19.53 -28.07
N VAL A 451 10.59 -18.43 -28.49
CA VAL A 451 9.74 -17.63 -27.61
C VAL A 451 8.53 -18.44 -27.10
N GLU A 452 7.97 -19.33 -27.92
CA GLU A 452 6.88 -20.24 -27.53
C GLU A 452 7.30 -21.22 -26.43
N GLU A 453 8.51 -21.78 -26.51
CA GLU A 453 9.04 -22.66 -25.46
C GLU A 453 9.22 -21.91 -24.13
N ILE A 454 9.65 -20.64 -24.17
CA ILE A 454 9.77 -19.81 -22.97
C ILE A 454 8.39 -19.51 -22.36
N PHE A 455 7.39 -19.20 -23.19
CA PHE A 455 6.01 -19.01 -22.72
C PHE A 455 5.43 -20.28 -22.11
N GLU A 456 5.69 -21.44 -22.70
CA GLU A 456 5.24 -22.73 -22.17
C GLU A 456 5.91 -23.04 -20.84
N ALA A 457 7.23 -22.84 -20.74
CA ALA A 457 7.95 -22.99 -19.48
C ALA A 457 7.40 -22.05 -18.40
N PHE A 458 7.19 -20.79 -18.74
CA PHE A 458 6.64 -19.78 -17.84
C PHE A 458 5.24 -20.13 -17.34
N LYS A 459 4.37 -20.69 -18.20
CA LYS A 459 3.03 -21.20 -17.83
C LYS A 459 3.11 -22.17 -16.66
N TYR A 460 4.04 -23.13 -16.71
CA TYR A 460 4.22 -24.09 -15.62
C TYR A 460 4.93 -23.49 -14.41
N PHE A 461 5.99 -22.71 -14.60
CA PHE A 461 6.72 -22.09 -13.48
C PHE A 461 5.80 -21.22 -12.62
N ASN A 462 4.96 -20.40 -13.25
CA ASN A 462 3.97 -19.63 -12.52
C ASN A 462 2.89 -20.49 -11.87
N ALA A 463 2.53 -21.66 -12.40
CA ALA A 463 1.60 -22.57 -11.74
C ALA A 463 2.17 -23.13 -10.43
N PHE A 464 3.50 -23.30 -10.33
CA PHE A 464 4.17 -23.64 -9.06
C PHE A 464 4.24 -22.46 -8.08
N TRP A 465 4.46 -21.24 -8.57
CA TRP A 465 4.54 -20.04 -7.73
C TRP A 465 3.18 -19.45 -7.32
N PHE A 466 2.15 -19.66 -8.15
CA PHE A 466 0.79 -19.12 -7.97
C PHE A 466 -0.28 -20.22 -8.16
N PRO A 467 -0.26 -21.29 -7.34
CA PRO A 467 -1.07 -22.49 -7.55
C PRO A 467 -2.57 -22.22 -7.61
N GLN A 468 -3.10 -21.35 -6.74
CA GLN A 468 -4.52 -21.00 -6.75
C GLN A 468 -4.93 -20.28 -8.03
N THR A 469 -4.11 -19.33 -8.51
CA THR A 469 -4.44 -18.56 -9.70
C THR A 469 -4.46 -19.46 -10.93
N TYR A 470 -3.48 -20.34 -11.05
CA TYR A 470 -3.37 -21.22 -12.21
C TYR A 470 -4.40 -22.36 -12.18
N LEU A 471 -4.86 -22.80 -11.00
CA LEU A 471 -6.02 -23.68 -10.88
C LEU A 471 -7.29 -22.99 -11.40
N ASP A 472 -7.55 -21.74 -10.98
CA ASP A 472 -8.71 -20.98 -11.46
C ASP A 472 -8.65 -20.77 -12.98
N ILE A 473 -7.48 -20.42 -13.53
CA ILE A 473 -7.30 -20.22 -14.98
C ILE A 473 -7.52 -21.54 -15.74
N ALA A 474 -6.91 -22.64 -15.29
CA ALA A 474 -7.07 -23.94 -15.94
C ALA A 474 -8.53 -24.39 -15.92
N LYS A 475 -9.21 -24.25 -14.79
CA LYS A 475 -10.63 -24.60 -14.66
C LYS A 475 -11.53 -23.74 -15.54
N TYR A 476 -11.19 -22.46 -15.70
CA TYR A 476 -11.89 -21.58 -16.63
C TYR A 476 -11.76 -22.04 -18.08
N PHE A 477 -10.54 -22.40 -18.54
CA PHE A 477 -10.35 -22.91 -19.91
C PHE A 477 -11.02 -24.26 -20.14
N GLN A 478 -10.96 -25.16 -19.15
CA GLN A 478 -11.66 -26.45 -19.20
C GLN A 478 -13.17 -26.25 -19.31
N ALA A 479 -13.76 -25.43 -18.43
CA ALA A 479 -15.21 -25.24 -18.37
C ALA A 479 -15.78 -24.36 -19.49
N LYS A 480 -15.04 -23.33 -19.94
CA LYS A 480 -15.52 -22.36 -20.93
C LYS A 480 -15.15 -22.73 -22.36
N GLU A 481 -13.98 -23.32 -22.57
CA GLU A 481 -13.43 -23.61 -23.90
C GLU A 481 -13.23 -25.11 -24.17
N GLY A 482 -13.47 -25.98 -23.18
CA GLY A 482 -13.28 -27.42 -23.35
C GLY A 482 -11.82 -27.83 -23.57
N LYS A 483 -10.86 -26.97 -23.18
CA LYS A 483 -9.43 -27.21 -23.39
C LYS A 483 -8.79 -27.83 -22.15
N ASP A 484 -8.05 -28.92 -22.33
CA ASP A 484 -7.13 -29.43 -21.32
C ASP A 484 -5.95 -28.47 -21.13
N TRP A 485 -5.33 -28.48 -19.94
CA TRP A 485 -4.25 -27.55 -19.61
C TRP A 485 -3.06 -27.57 -20.59
N ALA A 486 -2.71 -28.76 -21.08
CA ALA A 486 -1.64 -28.94 -22.07
C ALA A 486 -1.98 -28.30 -23.43
N GLN A 487 -3.25 -28.08 -23.73
CA GLN A 487 -3.73 -27.44 -24.97
C GLN A 487 -3.88 -25.92 -24.84
N VAL A 488 -3.83 -25.39 -23.62
CA VAL A 488 -3.90 -23.95 -23.39
C VAL A 488 -2.55 -23.32 -23.73
N ASP A 489 -2.57 -22.40 -24.70
CA ASP A 489 -1.40 -21.67 -25.15
C ASP A 489 -0.71 -20.89 -24.02
N GLY A 490 0.60 -21.11 -23.84
CA GLY A 490 1.38 -20.47 -22.78
C GLY A 490 1.40 -18.94 -22.89
N ARG A 491 1.44 -18.41 -24.11
CA ARG A 491 1.44 -16.96 -24.36
C ARG A 491 0.10 -16.33 -23.99
N LEU A 492 -1.01 -16.99 -24.32
CA LEU A 492 -2.35 -16.58 -23.92
C LEU A 492 -2.49 -16.54 -22.39
N VAL A 493 -2.07 -17.59 -21.70
CA VAL A 493 -2.12 -17.64 -20.23
C VAL A 493 -1.25 -16.54 -19.63
N ALA A 494 -0.03 -16.35 -20.13
CA ALA A 494 0.89 -15.34 -19.64
C ALA A 494 0.40 -13.90 -19.87
N ALA A 495 -0.54 -13.66 -20.78
CA ALA A 495 -1.02 -12.33 -21.14
C ALA A 495 -1.78 -11.62 -20.01
N LYS A 496 -1.95 -10.30 -20.19
CA LYS A 496 -2.63 -9.41 -19.22
C LYS A 496 -4.00 -9.91 -18.77
N ASP A 497 -4.72 -10.58 -19.67
CA ASP A 497 -6.10 -11.00 -19.43
C ASP A 497 -6.27 -12.14 -18.44
N TYR A 498 -5.18 -12.86 -18.15
CA TYR A 498 -5.21 -14.00 -17.24
C TYR A 498 -4.18 -13.83 -16.11
N SER A 499 -2.94 -13.51 -16.43
CA SER A 499 -1.83 -13.49 -15.46
C SER A 499 -1.56 -12.12 -14.85
N THR A 500 -2.61 -11.37 -14.53
CA THR A 500 -2.54 -10.15 -13.70
C THR A 500 -3.56 -10.23 -12.57
N PRO A 501 -3.44 -9.43 -11.50
CA PRO A 501 -4.47 -9.38 -10.46
C PRO A 501 -5.88 -9.15 -11.03
N GLN A 502 -6.00 -8.28 -12.04
CA GLN A 502 -7.28 -7.96 -12.67
C GLN A 502 -7.75 -9.08 -13.61
N GLY A 503 -6.84 -9.71 -14.35
CA GLY A 503 -7.14 -10.86 -15.21
C GLY A 503 -7.66 -12.04 -14.39
N TRP A 504 -6.91 -12.43 -13.36
CA TRP A 504 -7.32 -13.48 -12.43
C TRP A 504 -8.64 -13.16 -11.73
N SER A 505 -8.87 -11.91 -11.30
CA SER A 505 -10.15 -11.50 -10.72
C SER A 505 -11.33 -11.73 -11.67
N ARG A 506 -11.18 -11.43 -12.97
CA ARG A 506 -12.23 -11.72 -13.98
C ARG A 506 -12.51 -13.21 -14.10
N VAL A 507 -11.45 -14.02 -14.21
CA VAL A 507 -11.54 -15.49 -14.25
C VAL A 507 -12.28 -16.01 -13.02
N ARG A 508 -11.84 -15.61 -11.82
CA ARG A 508 -12.41 -16.07 -10.56
C ARG A 508 -13.86 -15.63 -10.37
N ASN A 509 -14.23 -14.43 -10.83
CA ASN A 509 -15.62 -13.98 -10.81
C ASN A 509 -16.50 -14.81 -11.75
N TRP A 510 -16.00 -15.12 -12.95
CA TRP A 510 -16.71 -16.03 -13.86
C TRP A 510 -16.91 -17.41 -13.23
N LEU A 511 -15.89 -17.98 -12.59
CA LEU A 511 -16.02 -19.25 -11.86
C LEU A 511 -17.05 -19.16 -10.73
N LYS A 512 -17.05 -18.07 -9.94
CA LYS A 512 -18.04 -17.86 -8.86
C LYS A 512 -19.46 -17.84 -9.39
N THR A 513 -19.72 -17.08 -10.45
CA THR A 513 -21.06 -17.00 -11.06
C THR A 513 -21.54 -18.34 -11.60
N ASN A 514 -20.63 -19.23 -11.98
CA ASN A 514 -20.94 -20.57 -12.47
C ASN A 514 -20.83 -21.66 -11.39
N ASN A 515 -20.62 -21.31 -10.11
CA ASN A 515 -20.40 -22.26 -9.00
C ASN A 515 -19.23 -23.24 -9.21
N LEU A 516 -18.17 -22.78 -9.87
CA LEU A 516 -16.99 -23.56 -10.23
C LEU A 516 -15.74 -23.22 -9.39
N THR A 517 -15.84 -22.44 -8.32
CA THR A 517 -14.66 -22.10 -7.51
C THR A 517 -14.19 -23.25 -6.63
N GLU A 518 -12.87 -23.41 -6.55
CA GLU A 518 -12.21 -24.39 -5.69
C GLU A 518 -11.00 -23.77 -4.98
N GLN A 519 -10.52 -24.46 -3.96
CA GLN A 519 -9.29 -24.09 -3.28
C GLN A 519 -8.17 -25.02 -3.73
N ALA A 520 -7.06 -24.44 -4.18
CA ALA A 520 -5.87 -25.22 -4.50
C ALA A 520 -5.33 -25.91 -3.25
N PRO A 521 -4.79 -27.13 -3.38
CA PRO A 521 -4.06 -27.78 -2.30
C PRO A 521 -2.98 -26.85 -1.74
N SER A 522 -2.76 -26.91 -0.43
CA SER A 522 -1.67 -26.18 0.22
C SER A 522 -0.33 -26.65 -0.33
N SER A 523 0.18 -25.97 -1.35
CA SER A 523 1.48 -26.20 -1.98
C SER A 523 2.36 -25.00 -1.68
N GLY A 524 3.67 -25.24 -1.48
CA GLY A 524 4.61 -24.34 -0.82
C GLY A 524 4.99 -23.04 -1.54
N GLY A 525 4.15 -22.52 -2.45
CA GLY A 525 4.34 -21.26 -3.17
C GLY A 525 4.21 -20.05 -2.25
N GLY A 526 5.33 -19.50 -1.81
CA GLY A 526 5.41 -18.30 -0.98
C GLY A 526 6.33 -17.26 -1.60
N CYS A 527 5.96 -15.98 -1.49
CA CYS A 527 6.68 -14.86 -2.10
C CYS A 527 7.86 -14.30 -1.27
N GLY A 528 8.06 -14.77 -0.04
CA GLY A 528 8.99 -14.15 0.92
C GLY A 528 10.32 -14.88 1.08
N VAL A 529 11.40 -14.11 1.25
CA VAL A 529 12.74 -14.57 1.71
C VAL A 529 13.07 -13.99 3.07
#